data_AF-A0AAW5QSN8-F1
#
_entry.id   AF-A0AAW5QSN8-F1
#
_cell.length_a   1.000
_cell.length_b   1.000
_cell.length_c   1.000
_cell.angle_alpha   90.00
_cell.angle_beta   90.00
_cell.angle_gamma   90.00
#
_symmetry.space_group_name_H-M   'P 1'
#
loop_
_entity.id
_entity.type
_entity.pdbx_description
1 polymer ?
#
loop_
_entity_poly.entity_id
_entity_poly.type
_entity_poly.pdbx_seq_one_letter_code
_entity_poly.pdbx_strand_id
1 'polypeptide(L)'
;MRQIITFARSETGIKICHEHRIAPDKFIAAANAHAAYADESTGRSLTAARDTLAEYAGISTDVLDRARQILRRIGAAVELVRGRYLTIAERIEASLTHGGKQLRAASVWALTSKFTANSSVYPQFPNHADLPKNPLGSTGISRSQVITNARATRRARASTKAEGDPRPLHAQIAAARLADRLGPTMPEYRGVDRNGHYVPGITHHHVGAIADALTAAGIDTTRWTGDDVADQITEFRRDRSLPHLASPTAFLRWQLRALADVWSGPTPTERRTEIQDRRAAERRAELDRRAAHPPASDDTRATALAEIRQILFQRSGMRTRTRGDRFDRHRY
;
A
#
# COMPACT_ATOMS: atom_id res chain seq x y z
N MET A 1 3.26 7.05 -30.60
CA MET A 1 2.38 6.06 -31.26
C MET A 1 2.58 5.87 -32.77
N ARG A 2 2.66 6.92 -33.60
CA ARG A 2 2.80 6.77 -35.07
C ARG A 2 3.95 5.84 -35.50
N GLN A 3 5.13 5.98 -34.90
CA GLN A 3 6.29 5.11 -35.18
C GLN A 3 6.06 3.63 -34.84
N ILE A 4 5.32 3.32 -33.76
CA ILE A 4 4.99 1.94 -33.37
C ILE A 4 4.05 1.30 -34.39
N ILE A 5 3.06 2.05 -34.88
CA ILE A 5 2.13 1.57 -35.91
C ILE A 5 2.87 1.28 -37.20
N THR A 6 3.76 2.20 -37.63
CA THR A 6 4.61 1.99 -38.81
C THR A 6 5.51 0.77 -38.65
N PHE A 7 6.15 0.59 -37.49
CA PHE A 7 6.97 -0.58 -37.19
C PHE A 7 6.16 -1.87 -37.23
N ALA A 8 5.03 -1.94 -36.51
CA ALA A 8 4.20 -3.15 -36.40
C ALA A 8 3.67 -3.65 -37.75
N ARG A 9 3.48 -2.73 -38.71
CA ARG A 9 3.03 -3.03 -40.09
C ARG A 9 4.15 -3.30 -41.08
N SER A 10 5.41 -3.06 -40.69
CA SER A 10 6.57 -3.41 -41.53
C SER A 10 6.79 -4.93 -41.54
N GLU A 11 7.43 -5.44 -42.59
CA GLU A 11 7.76 -6.87 -42.70
C GLU A 11 8.59 -7.37 -41.50
N THR A 12 9.56 -6.56 -41.06
CA THR A 12 10.36 -6.85 -39.85
C THR A 12 9.51 -6.89 -38.58
N GLY A 13 8.57 -5.95 -38.42
CA GLY A 13 7.66 -5.91 -37.28
C GLY A 13 6.70 -7.08 -37.24
N ILE A 14 6.14 -7.48 -38.39
CA ILE A 14 5.29 -8.66 -38.53
C ILE A 14 6.06 -9.92 -38.14
N LYS A 15 7.30 -10.08 -38.63
CA LYS A 15 8.17 -11.20 -38.27
C LYS A 15 8.43 -11.27 -36.76
N ILE A 16 8.80 -10.16 -36.13
CA ILE A 16 9.05 -10.10 -34.68
C ILE A 16 7.77 -10.41 -33.88
N CYS A 17 6.61 -9.88 -34.31
CA CYS A 17 5.34 -10.21 -33.67
C CYS A 17 5.04 -11.71 -33.76
N HIS A 18 5.32 -12.34 -34.91
CA HIS A 18 5.14 -13.77 -35.11
C HIS A 18 6.10 -14.61 -34.23
N GLU A 19 7.37 -14.21 -34.09
CA GLU A 19 8.35 -14.84 -33.19
C GLU A 19 7.83 -14.87 -31.73
N HIS A 20 7.20 -13.78 -31.29
CA HIS A 20 6.60 -13.67 -29.96
C HIS A 20 5.13 -14.14 -29.89
N ARG A 21 4.60 -14.79 -30.93
CA ARG A 21 3.23 -15.33 -31.00
C ARG A 21 2.15 -14.30 -30.64
N ILE A 22 2.24 -13.10 -31.21
CA ILE A 22 1.27 -12.01 -31.03
C ILE A 22 0.86 -11.43 -32.40
N ALA A 23 -0.41 -11.11 -32.57
CA ALA A 23 -0.88 -10.42 -33.77
C ALA A 23 -0.44 -8.93 -33.74
N PRO A 24 -0.03 -8.34 -34.88
CA PRO A 24 0.41 -6.93 -34.93
C PRO A 24 -0.62 -5.95 -34.33
N ASP A 25 -1.91 -6.15 -34.57
CA ASP A 25 -2.97 -5.29 -34.03
C ASP A 25 -3.05 -5.36 -32.50
N LYS A 26 -2.83 -6.55 -31.92
CA LYS A 26 -2.80 -6.74 -30.45
C LYS A 26 -1.54 -6.12 -29.84
N PHE A 27 -0.43 -6.13 -30.56
CA PHE A 27 0.78 -5.40 -30.17
C PHE A 27 0.55 -3.88 -30.19
N ILE A 28 -0.11 -3.34 -31.23
CA ILE A 28 -0.48 -1.92 -31.30
C ILE A 28 -1.43 -1.53 -30.16
N ALA A 29 -2.44 -2.36 -29.87
CA ALA A 29 -3.37 -2.14 -28.76
C ALA A 29 -2.65 -2.10 -27.40
N ALA A 30 -1.72 -3.03 -27.16
CA ALA A 30 -0.89 -3.03 -25.96
C ALA A 30 -0.02 -1.75 -25.86
N ALA A 31 0.58 -1.30 -26.95
CA ALA A 31 1.39 -0.09 -26.97
C ALA A 31 0.55 1.17 -26.73
N ASN A 32 -0.66 1.25 -27.30
CA ASN A 32 -1.61 2.33 -27.04
C ASN A 32 -2.00 2.39 -25.56
N ALA A 33 -2.26 1.24 -24.93
CA ALA A 33 -2.55 1.18 -23.50
C ALA A 33 -1.38 1.70 -22.66
N HIS A 34 -0.14 1.35 -23.01
CA HIS A 34 1.02 1.90 -22.31
C HIS A 34 1.16 3.41 -22.52
N ALA A 35 0.86 3.92 -23.71
CA ALA A 35 0.90 5.36 -23.97
C ALA A 35 -0.17 6.13 -23.20
N ALA A 36 -1.39 5.58 -23.07
CA ALA A 36 -2.51 6.21 -22.39
C ALA A 36 -2.30 6.37 -20.87
N TYR A 37 -1.51 5.48 -20.25
CA TYR A 37 -1.19 5.51 -18.82
C TYR A 37 0.20 6.08 -18.51
N ALA A 38 0.95 6.51 -19.53
CA ALA A 38 2.21 7.22 -19.34
C ALA A 38 1.94 8.71 -19.13
N ASP A 39 2.80 9.41 -18.39
CA ASP A 39 2.73 10.86 -18.27
C ASP A 39 2.84 11.49 -19.68
N GLU A 40 1.80 12.22 -20.09
CA GLU A 40 1.68 12.80 -21.44
C GLU A 40 2.84 13.74 -21.80
N SER A 41 3.46 14.38 -20.80
CA SER A 41 4.51 15.38 -21.00
C SER A 41 5.91 14.76 -21.16
N THR A 42 6.17 13.61 -20.54
CA THR A 42 7.51 12.99 -20.50
C THR A 42 7.58 11.55 -21.02
N GLY A 43 6.43 10.88 -21.18
CA GLY A 43 6.35 9.44 -21.49
C GLY A 43 6.86 8.54 -20.36
N ARG A 44 7.09 9.08 -19.17
CA ARG A 44 7.66 8.39 -18.00
C ARG A 44 6.58 8.07 -16.97
N SER A 45 6.95 7.32 -15.93
CA SER A 45 6.09 7.01 -14.79
C SER A 45 4.84 6.17 -15.11
N LEU A 46 4.92 5.24 -16.08
CA LEU A 46 3.86 4.24 -16.24
C LEU A 46 3.91 3.26 -15.06
N THR A 47 2.99 3.43 -14.12
CA THR A 47 2.84 2.61 -12.89
C THR A 47 1.57 1.77 -12.88
N ALA A 48 0.79 1.79 -13.97
CA ALA A 48 -0.46 1.05 -14.08
C ALA A 48 -0.24 -0.46 -13.90
N ALA A 49 -1.18 -1.11 -13.20
CA ALA A 49 -1.14 -2.55 -13.01
C ALA A 49 -1.26 -3.29 -14.35
N ARG A 50 -0.64 -4.46 -14.43
CA ARG A 50 -0.68 -5.32 -15.63
C ARG A 50 -2.11 -5.64 -16.03
N ASP A 51 -2.96 -5.92 -15.05
CA ASP A 51 -4.35 -6.32 -15.30
C ASP A 51 -5.16 -5.12 -15.84
N THR A 52 -4.97 -3.92 -15.28
CA THR A 52 -5.57 -2.67 -15.78
C THR A 52 -5.18 -2.37 -17.23
N LEU A 53 -3.92 -2.54 -17.59
CA LEU A 53 -3.45 -2.30 -18.97
C LEU A 53 -3.99 -3.35 -19.94
N ALA A 54 -4.12 -4.60 -19.50
CA ALA A 54 -4.66 -5.68 -20.31
C ALA A 54 -6.17 -5.46 -20.57
N GLU A 55 -6.91 -5.06 -19.53
CA GLU A 55 -8.32 -4.68 -19.60
C GLU A 55 -8.53 -3.50 -20.55
N TYR A 56 -7.78 -2.42 -20.38
CA TYR A 56 -7.86 -1.24 -21.26
C TYR A 56 -7.56 -1.57 -22.72
N ALA A 57 -6.58 -2.45 -22.98
CA ALA A 57 -6.24 -2.89 -24.33
C ALA A 57 -7.21 -3.95 -24.92
N GLY A 58 -8.12 -4.53 -24.12
CA GLY A 58 -8.96 -5.66 -24.55
C GLY A 58 -8.14 -6.89 -24.93
N ILE A 59 -7.06 -7.18 -24.19
CA ILE A 59 -6.14 -8.31 -24.43
C ILE A 59 -5.91 -9.10 -23.14
N SER A 60 -5.46 -10.35 -23.27
CA SER A 60 -5.05 -11.10 -22.08
C SER A 60 -3.72 -10.60 -21.54
N THR A 61 -3.50 -10.82 -20.25
CA THR A 61 -2.29 -10.36 -19.59
C THR A 61 -1.01 -11.02 -20.13
N ASP A 62 -1.11 -12.24 -20.65
CA ASP A 62 0.01 -12.94 -21.28
C ASP A 62 0.36 -12.31 -22.64
N VAL A 63 -0.65 -11.83 -23.39
CA VAL A 63 -0.44 -11.08 -24.63
C VAL A 63 0.22 -9.74 -24.32
N LEU A 64 -0.19 -9.07 -23.24
CA LEU A 64 0.46 -7.84 -22.76
C LEU A 64 1.93 -8.09 -22.39
N ASP A 65 2.25 -9.19 -21.70
CA ASP A 65 3.62 -9.53 -21.33
C ASP A 65 4.50 -9.85 -22.55
N ARG A 66 3.94 -10.50 -23.59
CA ARG A 66 4.63 -10.70 -24.89
C ARG A 66 4.85 -9.38 -25.62
N ALA A 67 3.86 -8.50 -25.65
CA ALA A 67 4.02 -7.17 -26.24
C ALA A 67 5.11 -6.34 -25.54
N ARG A 68 5.17 -6.43 -24.21
CA ARG A 68 6.21 -5.82 -23.38
C ARG A 68 7.62 -6.34 -23.71
N GLN A 69 7.78 -7.62 -24.02
CA GLN A 69 9.05 -8.17 -24.50
C GLN A 69 9.47 -7.54 -25.82
N ILE A 70 8.54 -7.39 -26.77
CA ILE A 70 8.81 -6.74 -28.07
C ILE A 70 9.20 -5.28 -27.86
N LEU A 71 8.45 -4.53 -27.04
CA LEU A 71 8.74 -3.12 -26.75
C LEU A 71 10.14 -2.92 -26.15
N ARG A 72 10.59 -3.85 -25.28
CA ARG A 72 11.97 -3.84 -24.77
C ARG A 72 12.99 -4.16 -25.85
N ARG A 73 12.75 -5.21 -26.63
CA ARG A 73 13.66 -5.69 -27.69
C ARG A 73 13.95 -4.60 -28.73
N ILE A 74 12.94 -3.81 -29.08
CA ILE A 74 13.09 -2.71 -30.05
C ILE A 74 13.52 -1.39 -29.39
N GLY A 75 13.64 -1.33 -28.06
CA GLY A 75 14.00 -0.12 -27.30
C GLY A 75 12.89 0.93 -27.18
N ALA A 76 11.65 0.59 -27.49
CA ALA A 76 10.48 1.48 -27.40
C ALA A 76 10.01 1.69 -25.96
N ALA A 77 10.32 0.76 -25.06
CA ALA A 77 10.01 0.88 -23.64
C ALA A 77 11.09 0.25 -22.77
N VAL A 78 11.36 0.88 -21.62
CA VAL A 78 12.30 0.40 -20.61
C VAL A 78 11.54 0.16 -19.30
N GLU A 79 11.74 -1.01 -18.69
CA GLU A 79 11.30 -1.26 -17.32
C GLU A 79 12.34 -0.67 -16.37
N LEU A 80 11.97 0.41 -15.68
CA LEU A 80 12.81 1.09 -14.71
C LEU A 80 12.86 0.30 -13.39
N VAL A 81 11.71 -0.22 -12.97
CA VAL A 81 11.56 -1.01 -11.74
C VAL A 81 10.71 -2.22 -12.03
N ARG A 82 11.24 -3.40 -11.72
CA ARG A 82 10.47 -4.64 -11.85
C ARG A 82 9.40 -4.72 -10.79
N GLY A 83 8.18 -5.05 -11.20
CA GLY A 83 7.08 -5.31 -10.28
C GLY A 83 7.47 -6.44 -9.33
N ARG A 84 7.29 -6.22 -8.04
CA ARG A 84 7.62 -7.19 -6.98
C ARG A 84 6.47 -7.33 -6.01
N TYR A 85 6.48 -8.42 -5.26
CA TYR A 85 5.62 -8.51 -4.10
C TYR A 85 6.03 -7.43 -3.09
N LEU A 86 5.03 -6.71 -2.60
CA LEU A 86 5.24 -5.79 -1.49
C LEU A 86 5.61 -6.60 -0.26
N THR A 87 6.56 -6.09 0.51
CA THR A 87 6.84 -6.58 1.87
C THR A 87 5.65 -6.29 2.77
N ILE A 88 5.59 -6.94 3.93
CA ILE A 88 4.47 -6.75 4.87
C ILE A 88 4.35 -5.26 5.26
N ALA A 89 5.46 -4.57 5.53
CA ALA A 89 5.48 -3.15 5.83
C ALA A 89 4.91 -2.30 4.67
N GLU A 90 5.37 -2.55 3.44
CA GLU A 90 4.88 -1.82 2.26
C GLU A 90 3.41 -2.12 1.96
N ARG A 91 2.90 -3.32 2.31
CA ARG A 91 1.47 -3.63 2.20
C ARG A 91 0.63 -2.86 3.22
N ILE A 92 1.14 -2.69 4.43
CA ILE A 92 0.50 -1.87 5.47
C ILE A 92 0.46 -0.42 5.00
N GLU A 93 1.59 0.12 4.52
CA GLU A 93 1.66 1.49 3.98
C GLU A 93 0.74 1.70 2.77
N ALA A 94 0.74 0.76 1.81
CA ALA A 94 -0.13 0.82 0.65
C ALA A 94 -1.62 0.73 1.06
N SER A 95 -1.96 -0.12 2.04
CA SER A 95 -3.31 -0.23 2.58
C SER A 95 -3.75 1.05 3.30
N LEU A 96 -2.84 1.74 4.00
CA LEU A 96 -3.12 3.00 4.68
C LEU A 96 -3.28 4.17 3.71
N THR A 97 -2.50 4.17 2.63
CA THR A 97 -2.45 5.29 1.67
C THR A 97 -3.54 5.20 0.62
N HIS A 98 -3.80 4.01 0.07
CA HIS A 98 -4.68 3.83 -1.08
C HIS A 98 -6.01 3.15 -0.75
N GLY A 99 -6.13 2.53 0.43
CA GLY A 99 -7.28 1.69 0.79
C GLY A 99 -7.30 0.38 0.00
N GLY A 100 -7.58 -0.73 0.68
CA GLY A 100 -7.69 -2.04 0.04
C GLY A 100 -6.42 -2.91 0.05
N LYS A 101 -6.55 -4.11 -0.52
CA LYS A 101 -5.54 -5.19 -0.41
C LYS A 101 -4.57 -5.16 -1.58
N GLN A 102 -3.48 -4.40 -1.46
CA GLN A 102 -2.39 -4.43 -2.43
C GLN A 102 -1.31 -5.45 -2.02
N LEU A 103 -1.03 -6.44 -2.88
CA LEU A 103 -0.03 -7.49 -2.62
C LEU A 103 1.26 -7.29 -3.42
N ARG A 104 1.22 -6.50 -4.50
CA ARG A 104 2.30 -6.32 -5.46
C ARG A 104 2.43 -4.84 -5.84
N ALA A 105 3.67 -4.40 -6.00
CA ALA A 105 3.98 -3.19 -6.73
C ALA A 105 3.91 -3.50 -8.23
N ALA A 106 3.25 -2.63 -9.00
CA ALA A 106 3.33 -2.69 -10.44
C ALA A 106 4.75 -2.39 -10.91
N SER A 107 5.12 -2.95 -12.06
CA SER A 107 6.36 -2.57 -12.75
C SER A 107 6.28 -1.13 -13.21
N VAL A 108 7.35 -0.36 -13.02
CA VAL A 108 7.45 1.01 -13.52
C VAL A 108 8.11 1.00 -14.89
N TRP A 109 7.47 1.60 -15.87
CA TRP A 109 7.99 1.70 -17.24
C TRP A 109 8.14 3.14 -17.68
N ALA A 110 9.08 3.34 -18.60
CA ALA A 110 9.23 4.57 -19.37
C ALA A 110 9.21 4.25 -20.86
N LEU A 111 8.51 5.08 -21.63
CA LEU A 111 8.48 5.02 -23.08
C LEU A 111 9.58 5.88 -23.68
N THR A 112 10.17 5.42 -24.77
CA THR A 112 11.27 6.11 -25.45
C THR A 112 10.78 6.67 -26.78
N SER A 113 11.09 7.95 -27.06
CA SER A 113 10.66 8.64 -28.28
C SER A 113 11.44 8.25 -29.55
N LYS A 114 12.61 7.63 -29.38
CA LYS A 114 13.47 7.13 -30.46
C LYS A 114 13.82 5.67 -30.19
N PHE A 115 13.28 4.77 -31.00
CA PHE A 115 13.57 3.35 -30.92
C PHE A 115 13.97 2.81 -32.29
N THR A 116 14.89 1.86 -32.34
CA THR A 116 15.37 1.25 -33.59
C THR A 116 15.01 -0.22 -33.63
N ALA A 117 14.59 -0.70 -34.80
CA ALA A 117 14.37 -2.13 -35.04
C ALA A 117 15.67 -2.95 -34.91
N ASN A 118 16.83 -2.28 -34.88
CA ASN A 118 18.11 -2.91 -34.66
C ASN A 118 18.33 -3.25 -33.18
N SER A 119 17.98 -4.49 -32.82
CA SER A 119 18.07 -5.05 -31.46
C SER A 119 19.50 -5.04 -30.85
N SER A 120 20.52 -4.71 -31.63
CA SER A 120 21.92 -4.61 -31.19
C SER A 120 22.26 -3.29 -30.49
N VAL A 121 21.39 -2.28 -30.55
CA VAL A 121 21.66 -0.93 -30.02
C VAL A 121 21.25 -0.77 -28.55
N TYR A 122 20.40 -1.66 -28.04
CA TYR A 122 19.90 -1.59 -26.66
C TYR A 122 20.50 -2.70 -25.79
N PRO A 123 20.95 -2.40 -24.56
CA PRO A 123 21.46 -3.43 -23.66
C PRO A 123 20.35 -4.42 -23.37
N GLN A 124 20.53 -5.65 -23.86
CA GLN A 124 19.71 -6.77 -23.44
C GLN A 124 20.13 -7.10 -22.01
N PHE A 125 19.25 -6.84 -21.04
CA PHE A 125 19.46 -7.41 -19.72
C PHE A 125 19.44 -8.93 -19.85
N PRO A 126 20.42 -9.66 -19.29
CA PRO A 126 20.50 -11.11 -19.44
C PRO A 126 19.17 -11.75 -19.08
N ASN A 127 18.70 -12.71 -19.88
CA ASN A 127 17.65 -13.59 -19.40
C ASN A 127 18.18 -14.32 -18.15
N HIS A 128 17.29 -14.71 -17.23
CA HIS A 128 17.70 -15.46 -16.04
C HIS A 128 18.48 -16.75 -16.35
N ALA A 129 18.36 -17.26 -17.57
CA ALA A 129 19.10 -18.41 -18.09
C ALA A 129 20.57 -18.09 -18.45
N ASP A 130 20.89 -16.82 -18.71
CA ASP A 130 22.18 -16.36 -19.23
C ASP A 130 23.06 -15.71 -18.14
N LEU A 131 22.57 -15.63 -16.90
CA LEU A 131 23.36 -15.16 -15.76
C LEU A 131 24.33 -16.25 -15.31
N PRO A 132 25.60 -15.92 -14.96
CA PRO A 132 26.52 -16.90 -14.39
C PRO A 132 25.92 -17.49 -13.11
N LYS A 133 26.05 -18.81 -12.94
CA LYS A 133 25.65 -19.50 -11.71
C LYS A 133 26.31 -18.79 -10.52
N ASN A 134 25.50 -18.37 -9.57
CA ASN A 134 25.96 -17.67 -8.37
C ASN A 134 27.07 -18.53 -7.68
N PRO A 135 28.28 -18.01 -7.47
CA PRO A 135 29.37 -18.76 -6.82
C PRO A 135 29.10 -19.08 -5.35
N LEU A 136 28.07 -18.48 -4.75
CA LEU A 136 27.48 -18.90 -3.49
C LEU A 136 26.25 -19.77 -3.82
N GLY A 137 26.46 -21.08 -3.87
CA GLY A 137 25.51 -22.08 -4.36
C GLY A 137 24.05 -21.81 -3.95
N SER A 138 23.27 -21.28 -4.90
CA SER A 138 21.82 -21.22 -4.79
C SER A 138 21.28 -22.61 -5.12
N THR A 139 20.88 -23.34 -4.09
CA THR A 139 19.97 -24.48 -4.25
C THR A 139 18.71 -23.96 -4.94
N GLY A 140 18.50 -24.43 -6.16
CA GLY A 140 17.45 -23.96 -7.04
C GLY A 140 16.07 -24.15 -6.43
N ILE A 141 15.41 -23.03 -6.12
CA ILE A 141 13.95 -23.03 -5.97
C ILE A 141 13.37 -22.96 -7.38
N SER A 142 13.29 -24.13 -8.01
CA SER A 142 12.56 -24.32 -9.25
C SER A 142 11.09 -23.97 -9.04
N ARG A 143 10.54 -23.14 -9.94
CA ARG A 143 9.11 -22.85 -10.04
C ARG A 143 8.36 -24.04 -10.64
N SER A 144 8.31 -25.16 -9.92
CA SER A 144 7.36 -26.26 -10.12
C SER A 144 7.74 -27.41 -9.20
N GLN A 145 7.40 -27.31 -7.92
CA GLN A 145 7.22 -28.50 -7.10
C GLN A 145 5.99 -28.25 -6.23
N VAL A 146 4.88 -28.82 -6.67
CA VAL A 146 3.84 -29.29 -5.77
C VAL A 146 4.59 -30.07 -4.69
N ILE A 147 4.58 -29.57 -3.46
CA ILE A 147 5.21 -30.25 -2.32
C ILE A 147 4.34 -31.47 -2.01
N THR A 148 4.53 -32.55 -2.75
CA THR A 148 4.18 -33.88 -2.28
C THR A 148 5.26 -34.26 -1.28
N ASN A 149 4.91 -34.27 0.00
CA ASN A 149 5.78 -34.69 1.09
C ASN A 149 6.22 -36.16 0.92
N ALA A 150 7.30 -36.39 0.17
CA ALA A 150 7.92 -37.70 0.05
C ALA A 150 8.95 -37.89 1.17
N ARG A 151 8.47 -38.49 2.27
CA ARG A 151 9.15 -39.45 3.13
C ARG A 151 10.62 -39.15 3.46
N ALA A 152 10.83 -38.23 4.42
CA ALA A 152 12.01 -38.32 5.29
C ALA A 152 11.75 -39.41 6.33
N THR A 153 12.54 -40.48 6.30
CA THR A 153 12.59 -41.52 7.34
C THR A 153 13.15 -40.93 8.63
N ARG A 154 12.30 -40.23 9.38
CA ARG A 154 12.57 -39.90 10.78
C ARG A 154 11.84 -40.92 11.65
N ARG A 155 12.62 -41.59 12.49
CA ARG A 155 12.17 -42.45 13.59
C ARG A 155 10.89 -41.89 14.19
N ALA A 156 9.79 -42.63 14.04
CA ALA A 156 8.51 -42.33 14.64
C ALA A 156 8.65 -42.45 16.17
N ARG A 157 9.06 -41.38 16.83
CA ARG A 157 8.64 -41.16 18.21
C ARG A 157 7.17 -40.81 18.09
N ALA A 158 6.31 -41.70 18.56
CA ALA A 158 4.87 -41.59 18.50
C ALA A 158 4.44 -40.21 19.02
N SER A 159 4.20 -39.28 18.09
CA SER A 159 3.48 -38.05 18.37
C SER A 159 2.06 -38.51 18.64
N THR A 160 1.66 -38.43 19.90
CA THR A 160 0.27 -38.54 20.33
C THR A 160 -0.53 -37.56 19.48
N LYS A 161 -1.21 -38.10 18.46
CA LYS A 161 -2.19 -37.35 17.68
C LYS A 161 -3.23 -36.87 18.68
N ALA A 162 -3.21 -35.58 19.00
CA ALA A 162 -4.40 -34.94 19.53
C ALA A 162 -5.44 -35.01 18.42
N GLU A 163 -6.43 -35.89 18.58
CA GLU A 163 -7.71 -35.83 17.89
C GLU A 163 -8.28 -34.44 18.09
N GLY A 164 -8.23 -33.63 17.04
CA GLY A 164 -8.79 -32.29 17.05
C GLY A 164 -8.74 -31.74 15.65
N ASP A 165 -9.82 -31.08 15.24
CA ASP A 165 -9.87 -30.34 14.00
C ASP A 165 -8.70 -29.36 13.91
N PRO A 166 -8.17 -29.11 12.70
CA PRO A 166 -7.11 -28.14 12.52
C PRO A 166 -7.55 -26.77 13.07
N ARG A 167 -6.67 -26.12 13.85
CA ARG A 167 -6.94 -24.80 14.43
C ARG A 167 -7.43 -23.84 13.34
N PRO A 168 -8.47 -23.02 13.58
CA PRO A 168 -9.00 -22.11 12.57
C PRO A 168 -7.93 -21.18 11.99
N LEU A 169 -7.93 -21.01 10.66
CA LEU A 169 -6.90 -20.23 9.96
C LEU A 169 -6.84 -18.76 10.45
N HIS A 170 -7.99 -18.15 10.73
CA HIS A 170 -8.06 -16.78 11.22
C HIS A 170 -7.40 -16.63 12.61
N ALA A 171 -7.57 -17.61 13.51
CA ALA A 171 -6.89 -17.65 14.80
C ALA A 171 -5.37 -17.83 14.65
N GLN A 172 -4.90 -18.64 13.69
CA GLN A 172 -3.48 -18.80 13.39
C GLN A 172 -2.86 -17.50 12.81
N ILE A 173 -3.58 -16.81 11.92
CA ILE A 173 -3.14 -15.52 11.36
C ILE A 173 -3.07 -14.45 12.45
N ALA A 174 -4.09 -14.36 13.30
CA ALA A 174 -4.10 -13.43 14.43
C ALA A 174 -2.95 -13.70 15.40
N ALA A 175 -2.70 -14.97 15.74
CA ALA A 175 -1.57 -15.37 16.58
C ALA A 175 -0.21 -15.00 15.96
N ALA A 176 -0.04 -15.20 14.66
CA ALA A 176 1.19 -14.84 13.96
C ALA A 176 1.44 -13.33 13.96
N ARG A 177 0.40 -12.52 13.69
CA ARG A 177 0.49 -11.06 13.73
C ARG A 177 0.78 -10.54 15.13
N LEU A 178 0.12 -11.09 16.14
CA LEU A 178 0.39 -10.76 17.55
C LEU A 178 1.85 -11.03 17.92
N ALA A 179 2.37 -12.22 17.56
CA ALA A 179 3.76 -12.58 17.79
C ALA A 179 4.74 -11.65 17.05
N ASP A 180 4.42 -11.25 15.82
CA ASP A 180 5.23 -10.33 15.04
C ASP A 180 5.29 -8.94 15.65
N ARG A 181 4.13 -8.41 16.04
CA ARG A 181 3.96 -7.06 16.61
C ARG A 181 4.61 -6.93 17.99
N LEU A 182 4.53 -7.98 18.81
CA LEU A 182 5.17 -8.02 20.13
C LEU A 182 6.64 -8.46 20.11
N GLY A 183 7.12 -9.02 18.99
CA GLY A 183 8.49 -9.51 18.86
C GLY A 183 9.60 -8.54 19.29
N PRO A 184 9.53 -7.21 19.02
CA PRO A 184 10.54 -6.26 19.48
C PRO A 184 10.61 -6.09 21.00
N THR A 185 9.50 -6.27 21.72
CA THR A 185 9.41 -6.12 23.19
C THR A 185 9.43 -7.45 23.92
N MET A 186 9.09 -8.55 23.22
CA MET A 186 8.99 -9.91 23.73
C MET A 186 9.49 -10.90 22.67
N PRO A 187 10.82 -11.00 22.48
CA PRO A 187 11.40 -11.87 21.46
C PRO A 187 11.06 -13.35 21.66
N GLU A 188 10.70 -13.78 22.87
CA GLU A 188 10.33 -15.16 23.21
C GLU A 188 8.99 -15.59 22.58
N TYR A 189 8.13 -14.63 22.21
CA TYR A 189 6.91 -14.91 21.43
C TYR A 189 7.18 -15.17 19.96
N ARG A 190 8.36 -14.79 19.49
CA ARG A 190 8.66 -14.77 18.07
C ARG A 190 9.48 -15.98 17.71
N GLY A 191 8.82 -17.01 17.19
CA GLY A 191 9.45 -18.25 16.70
C GLY A 191 10.40 -18.11 15.52
N VAL A 192 10.56 -16.90 14.97
CA VAL A 192 11.14 -16.64 13.66
C VAL A 192 11.72 -15.21 13.59
N ASP A 193 12.89 -15.03 12.98
CA ASP A 193 13.49 -13.71 12.76
C ASP A 193 12.70 -12.87 11.73
N ARG A 194 13.10 -11.62 11.48
CA ARG A 194 12.37 -10.72 10.55
C ARG A 194 12.39 -11.22 9.11
N ASN A 195 13.23 -12.22 8.82
CA ASN A 195 13.47 -12.80 7.53
C ASN A 195 12.83 -14.20 7.39
N GLY A 196 12.12 -14.68 8.42
CA GLY A 196 11.46 -15.98 8.39
C GLY A 196 12.37 -17.17 8.74
N HIS A 197 13.56 -16.94 9.30
CA HIS A 197 14.43 -18.00 9.82
C HIS A 197 14.18 -18.28 11.30
N TYR A 198 14.19 -19.56 11.66
CA TYR A 198 14.20 -19.96 13.06
C TYR A 198 15.52 -19.49 13.70
N VAL A 199 15.45 -18.69 14.76
CA VAL A 199 16.67 -18.22 15.45
C VAL A 199 17.22 -19.39 16.27
N PRO A 200 18.48 -19.80 16.12
CA PRO A 200 19.02 -20.85 16.98
C PRO A 200 19.22 -20.34 18.42
N GLY A 201 18.87 -21.15 19.43
CA GLY A 201 19.23 -20.87 20.84
C GLY A 201 18.22 -20.08 21.69
N ILE A 202 17.10 -19.62 21.11
CA ILE A 202 16.00 -19.01 21.89
C ILE A 202 14.93 -20.07 22.17
N THR A 203 14.32 -20.05 23.35
CA THR A 203 13.15 -20.88 23.66
C THR A 203 11.93 -20.29 22.94
N HIS A 204 11.70 -20.74 21.71
CA HIS A 204 10.60 -20.24 20.88
C HIS A 204 9.27 -20.86 21.30
N HIS A 205 8.22 -20.03 21.37
CA HIS A 205 6.86 -20.54 21.43
C HIS A 205 6.25 -20.69 20.03
N HIS A 206 5.61 -21.83 19.79
CA HIS A 206 4.91 -22.10 18.54
C HIS A 206 3.67 -21.20 18.42
N VAL A 207 3.44 -20.66 17.23
CA VAL A 207 2.23 -19.87 16.88
C VAL A 207 0.94 -20.57 17.30
N GLY A 208 0.91 -21.91 17.25
CA GLY A 208 -0.22 -22.71 17.74
C GLY A 208 -0.55 -22.49 19.22
N ALA A 209 0.43 -22.34 20.10
CA ALA A 209 0.21 -22.10 21.53
C ALA A 209 -0.38 -20.71 21.80
N ILE A 210 0.00 -19.72 20.98
CA ILE A 210 -0.58 -18.37 21.00
C ILE A 210 -2.02 -18.41 20.48
N ALA A 211 -2.28 -19.14 19.39
CA ALA A 211 -3.64 -19.34 18.87
C ALA A 211 -4.55 -20.03 19.90
N ASP A 212 -4.04 -21.03 20.64
CA ASP A 212 -4.76 -21.67 21.73
C ASP A 212 -5.03 -20.72 22.89
N ALA A 213 -4.10 -19.80 23.18
CA ALA A 213 -4.28 -18.78 24.22
C ALA A 213 -5.36 -17.76 23.84
N LEU A 214 -5.39 -17.30 22.59
CA LEU A 214 -6.42 -16.41 22.06
C LEU A 214 -7.81 -17.09 22.10
N THR A 215 -7.87 -18.34 21.64
CA THR A 215 -9.11 -19.12 21.61
C THR A 215 -9.63 -19.38 23.04
N ALA A 216 -8.74 -19.76 23.97
CA ALA A 216 -9.09 -19.98 25.37
C ALA A 216 -9.50 -18.68 26.11
N ALA A 217 -9.10 -17.51 25.61
CA ALA A 217 -9.55 -16.23 26.12
C ALA A 217 -10.91 -15.78 25.54
N GLY A 218 -11.50 -16.56 24.62
CA GLY A 218 -12.79 -16.24 23.99
C GLY A 218 -12.71 -15.08 22.99
N ILE A 219 -11.52 -14.77 22.48
CA ILE A 219 -11.33 -13.65 21.55
C ILE A 219 -11.80 -14.07 20.16
N ASP A 220 -12.81 -13.38 19.64
CA ASP A 220 -13.23 -13.53 18.25
C ASP A 220 -12.18 -12.94 17.31
N THR A 221 -11.34 -13.81 16.75
CA THR A 221 -10.23 -13.44 15.86
C THR A 221 -10.66 -13.10 14.44
N THR A 222 -11.96 -13.15 14.13
CA THR A 222 -12.52 -12.57 12.89
C THR A 222 -12.78 -11.07 13.03
N ARG A 223 -13.06 -10.62 14.25
CA ARG A 223 -13.32 -9.22 14.61
C ARG A 223 -12.07 -8.54 15.17
N TRP A 224 -11.36 -9.20 16.08
CA TRP A 224 -10.12 -8.73 16.70
C TRP A 224 -8.91 -9.25 15.92
N THR A 225 -8.19 -8.35 15.25
CA THR A 225 -6.95 -8.75 14.58
C THR A 225 -5.82 -8.94 15.59
N GLY A 226 -4.80 -9.71 15.21
CA GLY A 226 -3.60 -9.86 16.05
C GLY A 226 -2.90 -8.53 16.38
N ASP A 227 -3.02 -7.55 15.49
CA ASP A 227 -2.48 -6.20 15.69
C ASP A 227 -3.30 -5.42 16.72
N ASP A 228 -4.64 -5.49 16.67
CA ASP A 228 -5.53 -4.87 17.66
C ASP A 228 -5.27 -5.42 19.08
N VAL A 229 -5.11 -6.75 19.18
CA VAL A 229 -4.78 -7.41 20.46
C VAL A 229 -3.40 -6.95 20.95
N ALA A 230 -2.41 -6.86 20.07
CA ALA A 230 -1.07 -6.40 20.42
C ALA A 230 -1.05 -4.94 20.92
N ASP A 231 -1.85 -4.06 20.29
CA ASP A 231 -2.00 -2.67 20.71
C ASP A 231 -2.62 -2.58 22.11
N GLN A 232 -3.67 -3.36 22.40
CA GLN A 232 -4.28 -3.41 23.75
C GLN A 232 -3.31 -3.92 24.81
N ILE A 233 -2.55 -4.97 24.52
CA ILE A 233 -1.56 -5.49 25.46
C ILE A 233 -0.40 -4.48 25.63
N THR A 234 -0.04 -3.74 24.58
CA THR A 234 0.98 -2.69 24.65
C THR A 234 0.51 -1.52 25.52
N GLU A 235 -0.73 -1.05 25.35
CA GLU A 235 -1.30 0.00 26.20
C GLU A 235 -1.44 -0.45 27.65
N PHE A 236 -1.93 -1.68 27.88
CA PHE A 236 -2.01 -2.29 29.21
C PHE A 236 -0.65 -2.34 29.95
N ARG A 237 0.43 -2.43 29.18
CA ARG A 237 1.81 -2.48 29.70
C ARG A 237 2.49 -1.12 29.79
N ARG A 238 1.90 -0.05 29.26
CA ARG A 238 2.57 1.24 29.07
C ARG A 238 3.26 1.76 30.34
N ASP A 239 2.64 1.52 31.49
CA ASP A 239 3.13 1.97 32.80
C ASP A 239 3.57 0.81 33.71
N ARG A 240 3.90 -0.36 33.14
CA ARG A 240 4.26 -1.57 33.89
C ARG A 240 5.60 -2.13 33.45
N SER A 241 6.47 -2.44 34.41
CA SER A 241 7.70 -3.17 34.14
C SER A 241 7.40 -4.64 33.79
N LEU A 242 8.12 -5.17 32.81
CA LEU A 242 8.01 -6.57 32.41
C LEU A 242 8.80 -7.45 33.39
N PRO A 243 8.19 -8.49 33.98
CA PRO A 243 8.94 -9.47 34.77
C PRO A 243 9.82 -10.34 33.86
N HIS A 244 10.82 -11.02 34.43
CA HIS A 244 11.50 -12.11 33.72
C HIS A 244 10.53 -13.28 33.53
N LEU A 245 10.45 -13.81 32.30
CA LEU A 245 9.38 -14.73 31.90
C LEU A 245 9.90 -16.16 31.76
N ALA A 246 9.66 -16.99 32.77
CA ALA A 246 9.90 -18.43 32.68
C ALA A 246 8.92 -19.14 31.72
N SER A 247 7.69 -18.59 31.58
CA SER A 247 6.68 -19.09 30.66
C SER A 247 5.94 -17.93 29.97
N PRO A 248 6.46 -17.45 28.83
CA PRO A 248 5.82 -16.40 28.04
C PRO A 248 4.35 -16.70 27.71
N THR A 249 4.00 -17.95 27.35
CA THR A 249 2.60 -18.30 26.99
C THR A 249 1.67 -18.22 28.20
N ALA A 250 2.13 -18.61 29.41
CA ALA A 250 1.33 -18.47 30.62
C ALA A 250 1.10 -16.99 30.96
N PHE A 251 2.14 -16.16 30.79
CA PHE A 251 2.03 -14.73 30.95
C PHE A 251 1.07 -14.10 29.95
N LEU A 252 1.12 -14.51 28.67
CA LEU A 252 0.17 -14.06 27.66
C LEU A 252 -1.27 -14.41 28.08
N ARG A 253 -1.52 -15.64 28.52
CA ARG A 253 -2.85 -16.04 29.01
C ARG A 253 -3.30 -15.19 30.18
N TRP A 254 -2.41 -14.85 31.10
CA TRP A 254 -2.71 -13.92 32.20
C TRP A 254 -3.07 -12.52 31.69
N GLN A 255 -2.30 -11.96 30.75
CA GLN A 255 -2.60 -10.65 30.17
C GLN A 255 -3.95 -10.62 29.44
N LEU A 256 -4.25 -11.66 28.65
CA LEU A 256 -5.52 -11.76 27.94
C LEU A 256 -6.71 -11.85 28.92
N ARG A 257 -6.55 -12.55 30.05
CA ARG A 257 -7.56 -12.61 31.12
C ARG A 257 -7.72 -11.27 31.83
N ALA A 258 -6.63 -10.56 32.08
CA ALA A 258 -6.67 -9.24 32.73
C ALA A 258 -7.39 -8.19 31.86
N LEU A 259 -7.48 -8.43 30.55
CA LEU A 259 -8.17 -7.58 29.58
C LEU A 259 -9.53 -8.14 29.14
N ALA A 260 -10.13 -9.08 29.89
CA ALA A 260 -11.37 -9.74 29.50
C ALA A 260 -12.50 -8.77 29.12
N ASP A 261 -12.66 -7.68 29.87
CA ASP A 261 -13.68 -6.65 29.63
C ASP A 261 -13.45 -5.84 28.35
N VAL A 262 -12.21 -5.80 27.85
CA VAL A 262 -11.87 -5.08 26.62
C VAL A 262 -12.37 -5.83 25.39
N TRP A 263 -12.31 -7.16 25.41
CA TRP A 263 -12.60 -7.99 24.25
C TRP A 263 -14.08 -8.00 23.84
N SER A 264 -14.98 -7.71 24.79
CA SER A 264 -16.41 -7.55 24.54
C SER A 264 -16.77 -6.19 23.92
N GLY A 265 -15.90 -5.19 24.08
CA GLY A 265 -16.11 -3.83 23.58
C GLY A 265 -15.85 -3.65 22.07
N PRO A 266 -15.99 -2.41 21.55
CA PRO A 266 -15.63 -2.08 20.18
C PRO A 266 -14.13 -2.19 19.94
N THR A 267 -13.74 -2.78 18.81
CA THR A 267 -12.32 -2.94 18.45
C THR A 267 -11.67 -1.60 18.18
N PRO A 268 -10.34 -1.48 18.29
CA PRO A 268 -9.61 -0.26 17.94
C PRO A 268 -9.91 0.20 16.51
N THR A 269 -10.03 -0.74 15.57
CA THR A 269 -10.39 -0.45 14.18
C THR A 269 -11.82 0.09 14.08
N GLU A 270 -12.80 -0.52 14.75
CA GLU A 270 -14.19 -0.03 14.80
C GLU A 270 -14.27 1.39 15.39
N ARG A 271 -13.57 1.65 16.49
CA ARG A 271 -13.49 3.00 17.11
C ARG A 271 -12.88 4.02 16.17
N ARG A 272 -11.85 3.65 15.39
CA ARG A 272 -11.24 4.56 14.40
C ARG A 272 -12.21 4.91 13.29
N THR A 273 -12.95 3.93 12.78
CA THR A 273 -13.99 4.14 11.75
C THR A 273 -15.08 5.07 12.27
N GLU A 274 -15.60 4.84 13.49
CA GLU A 274 -16.61 5.70 14.10
C GLU A 274 -16.13 7.16 14.25
N ILE A 275 -14.88 7.35 14.67
CA ILE A 275 -14.26 8.69 14.75
C ILE A 275 -14.16 9.34 13.36
N GLN A 276 -13.81 8.56 12.32
CA GLN A 276 -13.72 9.07 10.95
C GLN A 276 -15.09 9.47 10.40
N ASP A 277 -16.11 8.65 10.63
CA ASP A 277 -17.49 8.91 10.19
C ASP A 277 -18.05 10.16 10.87
N ARG A 278 -17.82 10.30 12.18
CA ARG A 278 -18.18 11.54 12.92
C ARG A 278 -17.51 12.77 12.32
N ARG A 279 -16.20 12.71 12.05
CA ARG A 279 -15.47 13.82 11.42
C ARG A 279 -15.96 14.11 10.00
N ALA A 280 -16.37 13.09 9.24
CA ALA A 280 -16.94 13.27 7.92
C ALA A 280 -18.31 13.94 7.98
N ALA A 281 -19.15 13.55 8.93
CA ALA A 281 -20.45 14.18 9.18
C ALA A 281 -20.30 15.65 9.59
N GLU A 282 -19.36 15.97 10.49
CA GLU A 282 -19.04 17.35 10.89
C GLU A 282 -18.61 18.21 9.69
N ARG A 283 -17.73 17.67 8.83
CA ARG A 283 -17.31 18.36 7.60
C ARG A 283 -18.48 18.60 6.64
N ARG A 284 -19.36 17.61 6.49
CA ARG A 284 -20.55 17.72 5.62
C ARG A 284 -21.50 18.81 6.14
N ALA A 285 -21.77 18.82 7.45
CA ALA A 285 -22.60 19.84 8.08
C ALA A 285 -21.99 21.26 7.97
N GLU A 286 -20.66 21.39 8.00
CA GLU A 286 -19.99 22.67 7.73
C GLU A 286 -20.14 23.11 6.27
N LEU A 287 -19.98 22.20 5.31
CA LEU A 287 -20.20 22.50 3.89
C LEU A 287 -21.65 22.90 3.61
N ASP A 288 -22.62 22.19 4.19
CA ASP A 288 -24.04 22.51 4.07
C ASP A 288 -24.36 23.89 4.67
N ARG A 289 -23.76 24.23 5.82
CA ARG A 289 -23.88 25.58 6.42
C ARG A 289 -23.32 26.68 5.51
N ARG A 290 -22.17 26.43 4.86
CA ARG A 290 -21.56 27.36 3.89
C ARG A 290 -22.36 27.48 2.60
N ALA A 291 -22.99 26.40 2.15
CA ALA A 291 -23.87 26.42 0.99
C ALA A 291 -25.16 27.22 1.27
N ALA A 292 -25.72 27.09 2.48
CA ALA A 292 -26.88 27.86 2.93
C ALA A 292 -26.55 29.36 3.15
N HIS A 293 -25.32 29.68 3.53
CA HIS A 293 -24.83 31.05 3.71
C HIS A 293 -23.63 31.29 2.79
N PRO A 294 -23.86 31.39 1.48
CA PRO A 294 -22.78 31.58 0.54
C PRO A 294 -22.05 32.88 0.87
N PRO A 295 -20.71 32.91 0.80
CA PRO A 295 -19.97 34.13 1.04
C PRO A 295 -20.42 35.19 0.02
N ALA A 296 -20.52 36.44 0.47
CA ALA A 296 -20.95 37.57 -0.35
C ALA A 296 -20.19 37.59 -1.69
N SER A 297 -20.90 37.86 -2.78
CA SER A 297 -20.31 37.93 -4.12
C SER A 297 -19.25 39.03 -4.19
N ASP A 298 -18.32 38.94 -5.15
CA ASP A 298 -17.27 39.94 -5.30
C ASP A 298 -17.83 41.35 -5.53
N ASP A 299 -18.96 41.46 -6.25
CA ASP A 299 -19.70 42.73 -6.40
C ASP A 299 -20.26 43.23 -5.07
N THR A 300 -20.83 42.35 -4.25
CA THR A 300 -21.36 42.72 -2.93
C THR A 300 -20.22 43.19 -2.00
N ARG A 301 -19.06 42.54 -2.08
CA ARG A 301 -17.85 42.96 -1.34
C ARG A 301 -17.30 44.29 -1.86
N ALA A 302 -17.30 44.50 -3.17
CA ALA A 302 -16.84 45.74 -3.80
C ALA A 302 -17.73 46.93 -3.41
N THR A 303 -19.06 46.76 -3.44
CA THR A 303 -20.02 47.77 -2.97
C THR A 303 -19.83 48.08 -1.49
N ALA A 304 -19.74 47.06 -0.63
CA ALA A 304 -19.51 47.25 0.80
C ALA A 304 -18.17 47.96 1.09
N LEU A 305 -17.10 47.63 0.35
CA LEU A 305 -15.80 48.31 0.46
C LEU A 305 -15.88 49.77 -0.01
N ALA A 306 -16.63 50.06 -1.07
CA ALA A 306 -16.86 51.42 -1.54
C ALA A 306 -17.62 52.25 -0.49
N GLU A 307 -18.66 51.70 0.12
CA GLU A 307 -19.40 52.33 1.22
C GLU A 307 -18.50 52.62 2.42
N ILE A 308 -17.70 51.65 2.85
CA ILE A 308 -16.73 51.83 3.95
C ILE A 308 -15.75 52.96 3.62
N ARG A 309 -15.20 52.98 2.39
CA ARG A 309 -14.28 54.05 1.95
C ARG A 309 -14.95 55.42 1.97
N GLN A 310 -16.20 55.51 1.53
CA GLN A 310 -16.97 56.76 1.54
C GLN A 310 -17.22 57.26 2.97
N ILE A 311 -17.62 56.38 3.90
CA ILE A 311 -17.81 56.73 5.31
C ILE A 311 -16.50 57.22 5.93
N LEU A 312 -15.40 56.52 5.67
CA LEU A 312 -14.08 56.92 6.19
C LEU A 312 -13.63 58.27 5.63
N PHE A 313 -13.89 58.55 4.35
CA PHE A 313 -13.59 59.83 3.71
C PHE A 313 -14.44 60.98 4.27
N GLN A 314 -15.74 60.75 4.48
CA GLN A 314 -16.62 61.74 5.10
C GLN A 314 -16.19 62.05 6.54
N ARG A 315 -15.81 61.03 7.31
CA ARG A 315 -15.37 61.16 8.71
C ARG A 315 -14.00 61.86 8.82
N SER A 316 -13.09 61.66 7.87
CA SER A 316 -11.81 62.38 7.83
C SER A 316 -12.00 63.85 7.42
N GLY A 317 -12.85 64.14 6.43
CA GLY A 317 -13.21 65.50 6.02
C GLY A 317 -13.96 66.30 7.10
N MET A 318 -14.75 65.63 7.94
CA MET A 318 -15.45 66.27 9.07
C MET A 318 -14.49 66.62 10.22
N ARG A 319 -13.43 65.82 10.43
CA ARG A 319 -12.35 66.11 11.41
C ARG A 319 -11.43 67.25 10.95
N THR A 320 -11.23 67.44 9.64
CA THR A 320 -10.44 68.57 9.12
C THR A 320 -11.24 69.88 9.17
N ARG A 321 -12.54 69.87 8.87
CA ARG A 321 -13.42 71.04 9.02
C ARG A 321 -13.55 71.52 10.47
N THR A 322 -13.72 70.61 11.43
CA THR A 322 -13.77 70.98 12.86
C THR A 322 -12.44 71.50 13.41
N ARG A 323 -11.32 71.24 12.73
CA ARG A 323 -10.00 71.79 13.08
C ARG A 323 -9.76 73.16 12.43
N GLY A 324 -10.18 73.38 11.19
CA GLY A 324 -10.07 74.67 10.50
C GLY A 324 -10.93 75.77 11.11
N ASP A 325 -12.16 75.44 11.50
CA ASP A 325 -13.12 76.42 12.05
C ASP A 325 -12.73 76.95 13.44
N ARG A 326 -11.76 76.30 14.10
CA ARG A 326 -11.22 76.72 15.40
C ARG A 326 -10.06 77.72 15.27
N PHE A 327 -9.44 77.85 14.10
CA PHE A 327 -8.30 78.75 13.86
C PHE A 327 -8.66 80.05 13.11
N ASP A 328 -9.83 80.13 12.48
CA ASP A 328 -10.26 81.33 11.73
C ASP A 328 -10.98 82.39 12.58
N ARG A 329 -11.17 82.19 13.89
CA ARG A 329 -11.87 83.16 14.77
C ARG A 329 -10.98 84.15 15.52
N HIS A 330 -9.69 84.29 15.19
CA HIS A 330 -8.81 85.28 15.82
C HIS A 330 -7.90 86.02 14.84
N ARG A 331 -8.50 86.80 13.95
CA ARG A 331 -7.85 87.99 13.37
C ARG A 331 -8.85 89.14 13.25
N TYR A 332 -9.00 89.88 14.35
CA TYR A 332 -9.34 91.31 14.39
C TYR A 332 -8.41 91.94 15.44
#